data_AF-A0A453J6Q2-F1
#
_entry.id   AF-A0A453J6Q2-F1
#
_cell.length_a   1.000
_cell.length_b   1.000
_cell.length_c   1.000
_cell.angle_alpha   90.00
_cell.angle_beta   90.00
_cell.angle_gamma   90.00
#
_symmetry.space_group_name_H-M   'P 1'
#
loop_
_entity.id
_entity.type
_entity.pdbx_description
1 polymer ?
#
loop_
_entity_poly.entity_id
_entity_poly.type
_entity_poly.pdbx_seq_one_letter_code
_entity_poly.pdbx_strand_id
1 'polypeptide(L)'
;QRAEWIKYLGTFTNSEDRANAVYDAIKTNYLCLSKAAAALSTRFKPVVAWVEFTEGVWTFVRESYKLQYVKDAGAEIVDATITDKRFKVSDPEDMDSLHAILCTVDVVIDQTYASDPGEYKLSTFLDNIDVGRDSCFSFITNQSIWRFDKRIGNSKTLDWSDGAISQPQLVLADLIEAFFPTGNYTTIYFRNLAKEEGVTEIVPEMCTRSISTPMEPTILPCQ
;
A
#
# COMPACT_ATOMS: atom_id res chain seq x y z
N GLN A 1 2.55 4.03 -16.30
CA GLN A 1 1.69 2.86 -16.61
C GLN A 1 0.35 2.88 -15.88
N ARG A 2 0.25 2.89 -14.55
CA ARG A 2 -1.07 2.79 -13.88
C ARG A 2 -2.08 3.90 -14.17
N ALA A 3 -1.65 5.11 -14.51
CA ALA A 3 -2.56 6.18 -14.92
C ALA A 3 -2.84 6.22 -16.44
N GLU A 4 -2.26 5.33 -17.26
CA GLU A 4 -2.36 5.42 -18.73
C GLU A 4 -3.75 5.05 -19.28
N TRP A 5 -4.58 4.36 -18.48
CA TRP A 5 -5.97 4.06 -18.84
C TRP A 5 -6.79 5.31 -19.14
N ILE A 6 -6.47 6.46 -18.52
CA ILE A 6 -7.18 7.72 -18.77
C ILE A 6 -6.97 8.23 -20.20
N LYS A 7 -5.79 7.97 -20.80
CA LYS A 7 -5.50 8.31 -22.20
C LYS A 7 -6.32 7.42 -23.15
N TYR A 8 -6.46 6.14 -22.80
CA TYR A 8 -7.29 5.19 -23.55
C TYR A 8 -8.79 5.51 -23.48
N LEU A 9 -9.30 6.03 -22.37
CA LEU A 9 -10.70 6.49 -22.30
C LEU A 9 -10.92 7.85 -22.98
N GLY A 10 -9.92 8.73 -22.95
CA GLY A 10 -9.93 10.03 -23.61
C GLY A 10 -10.16 9.94 -25.13
N THR A 11 -9.62 8.90 -25.77
CA THR A 11 -9.78 8.67 -27.22
C THR A 11 -11.23 8.31 -27.62
N PHE A 12 -12.02 7.69 -26.74
CA PHE A 12 -13.43 7.36 -27.04
C PHE A 12 -14.39 8.54 -26.81
N THR A 13 -13.96 9.55 -26.08
CA THR A 13 -14.79 10.69 -25.65
C THR A 13 -14.36 12.01 -26.27
N ASN A 14 -13.43 11.97 -27.25
CA ASN A 14 -12.83 13.14 -27.88
C ASN A 14 -12.30 14.17 -26.85
N SER A 15 -11.78 13.67 -25.72
CA SER A 15 -11.33 14.46 -24.56
C SER A 15 -9.84 14.26 -24.30
N GLU A 16 -9.08 14.01 -25.36
CA GLU A 16 -7.65 13.66 -25.34
C GLU A 16 -6.81 14.75 -24.66
N ASP A 17 -7.05 16.02 -24.97
CA ASP A 17 -6.34 17.16 -24.36
C ASP A 17 -6.49 17.17 -22.84
N ARG A 18 -7.71 16.90 -22.36
CA ARG A 18 -8.00 16.88 -20.93
C ARG A 18 -7.40 15.64 -20.26
N ALA A 19 -7.53 14.47 -20.89
CA ALA A 19 -6.92 13.23 -20.39
C ALA A 19 -5.40 13.36 -20.28
N ASN A 20 -4.76 14.01 -21.27
CA ASN A 20 -3.33 14.31 -21.25
C ASN A 20 -2.97 15.27 -20.12
N ALA A 21 -3.72 16.36 -19.95
CA ALA A 21 -3.48 17.32 -18.86
C ALA A 21 -3.56 16.68 -17.46
N VAL A 22 -4.58 15.85 -17.22
CA VAL A 22 -4.74 15.12 -15.95
C VAL A 22 -3.60 14.12 -15.74
N TYR A 23 -3.27 13.35 -16.78
CA TYR A 23 -2.15 12.41 -16.72
C TYR A 23 -0.82 13.11 -16.42
N ASP A 24 -0.54 14.24 -17.08
CA ASP A 24 0.72 14.97 -16.91
C ASP A 24 0.81 15.59 -15.52
N ALA A 25 -0.30 16.08 -14.97
CA ALA A 25 -0.36 16.55 -13.58
C ALA A 25 -0.06 15.42 -12.58
N ILE A 26 -0.71 14.26 -12.73
CA ILE A 26 -0.47 13.07 -11.90
C ILE A 26 1.00 12.62 -12.01
N LYS A 27 1.51 12.49 -13.22
CA LYS A 27 2.88 12.05 -13.49
C LYS A 27 3.90 13.01 -12.88
N THR A 28 3.69 14.31 -13.04
CA THR A 28 4.57 15.33 -12.47
C THR A 28 4.59 15.23 -10.94
N ASN A 29 3.43 15.09 -10.31
CA ASN A 29 3.36 14.96 -8.86
C ASN A 29 3.99 13.65 -8.36
N TYR A 30 3.72 12.53 -9.02
CA TYR A 30 4.33 11.24 -8.71
C TYR A 30 5.87 11.29 -8.76
N LEU A 31 6.44 11.81 -9.84
CA LEU A 31 7.90 11.91 -10.00
C LEU A 31 8.52 12.84 -8.96
N CYS A 32 7.81 13.90 -8.60
CA CYS A 32 8.23 14.85 -7.58
C CYS A 32 8.26 14.22 -6.17
N LEU A 33 7.22 13.46 -5.80
CA LEU A 33 7.17 12.67 -4.56
C LEU A 33 8.26 11.60 -4.53
N SER A 34 8.46 10.86 -5.63
CA SER A 34 9.50 9.83 -5.70
C SER A 34 10.90 10.42 -5.53
N LYS A 35 11.16 11.60 -6.09
CA LYS A 35 12.42 12.32 -5.89
C LYS A 35 12.62 12.75 -4.44
N ALA A 36 11.58 13.22 -3.76
CA ALA A 36 11.64 13.57 -2.35
C ALA A 36 11.93 12.33 -1.49
N ALA A 37 11.23 11.23 -1.76
CA ALA A 37 11.44 9.95 -1.08
C ALA A 37 12.86 9.41 -1.23
N ALA A 38 13.45 9.52 -2.43
CA ALA A 38 14.83 9.11 -2.66
C ALA A 38 15.86 9.89 -1.81
N ALA A 39 15.55 11.13 -1.42
CA ALA A 39 16.40 11.90 -0.51
C ALA A 39 16.30 11.40 0.95
N LEU A 40 15.18 10.80 1.36
CA LEU A 40 15.03 10.19 2.69
C LEU A 40 15.88 8.91 2.80
N SER A 41 15.98 8.16 1.70
CA SER A 41 16.75 6.91 1.60
C SER A 41 18.25 7.06 1.90
N THR A 42 18.82 8.27 1.83
CA THR A 42 20.25 8.49 2.11
C THR A 42 20.59 8.30 3.59
N ARG A 43 19.60 8.47 4.47
CA ARG A 43 19.79 8.32 5.93
C ARG A 43 19.48 6.91 6.39
N PHE A 44 18.38 6.36 5.91
CA PHE A 44 17.88 5.04 6.25
C PHE A 44 17.05 4.53 5.09
N LYS A 45 17.16 3.24 4.78
CA LYS A 45 16.42 2.62 3.68
C LYS A 45 15.66 1.42 4.25
N PRO A 46 14.37 1.60 4.59
CA PRO A 46 13.56 0.55 5.19
C PRO A 46 13.46 -0.67 4.28
N VAL A 47 13.54 -1.86 4.86
CA VAL A 47 13.22 -3.12 4.18
C VAL A 47 11.74 -3.41 4.32
N VAL A 48 11.05 -3.55 3.20
CA VAL A 48 9.59 -3.70 3.12
C VAL A 48 9.24 -5.09 2.62
N ALA A 49 8.38 -5.77 3.37
CA ALA A 49 7.75 -7.01 2.93
C ALA A 49 6.27 -6.78 2.65
N TRP A 50 5.85 -7.15 1.45
CA TRP A 50 4.43 -7.33 1.16
C TRP A 50 4.11 -8.82 1.26
N VAL A 51 3.16 -9.16 2.14
CA VAL A 51 2.88 -10.55 2.53
C VAL A 51 1.42 -10.91 2.31
N GLU A 52 1.16 -12.15 1.92
CA GLU A 52 -0.18 -12.69 1.77
C GLU A 52 -0.28 -14.01 2.51
N PHE A 53 -1.36 -14.17 3.28
CA PHE A 53 -1.71 -15.43 3.89
C PHE A 53 -2.92 -16.02 3.19
N THR A 54 -2.82 -17.25 2.70
CA THR A 54 -3.94 -17.97 2.08
C THR A 54 -3.86 -19.44 2.44
N GLU A 55 -4.94 -19.97 3.02
CA GLU A 55 -5.09 -21.40 3.32
C GLU A 55 -3.90 -22.01 4.10
N GLY A 56 -3.41 -21.31 5.13
CA GLY A 56 -2.30 -21.78 5.96
C GLY A 56 -0.91 -21.58 5.35
N VAL A 57 -0.82 -20.79 4.27
CA VAL A 57 0.44 -20.55 3.55
C VAL A 57 0.72 -19.06 3.44
N TRP A 58 1.92 -18.66 3.84
CA TRP A 58 2.47 -17.33 3.63
C TRP A 58 3.24 -17.26 2.31
N THR A 59 3.03 -16.17 1.57
CA THR A 59 3.76 -15.83 0.35
C THR A 59 4.13 -14.34 0.34
N PHE A 60 5.14 -14.00 -0.47
CA PHE A 60 5.55 -12.62 -0.68
C PHE A 60 5.07 -12.13 -2.05
N VAL A 61 4.82 -10.82 -2.16
CA VAL A 61 4.38 -10.19 -3.42
C VAL A 61 5.41 -10.35 -4.52
N ARG A 62 4.90 -10.55 -5.73
CA ARG A 62 5.67 -10.67 -6.97
C ARG A 62 5.26 -9.63 -8.02
N GLU A 63 4.17 -8.92 -7.79
CA GLU A 63 3.62 -7.98 -8.76
C GLU A 63 4.55 -6.78 -8.95
N SER A 64 5.14 -6.69 -10.13
CA SER A 64 6.17 -5.70 -10.48
C SER A 64 5.78 -4.26 -10.16
N TYR A 65 4.49 -3.91 -10.27
CA TYR A 65 4.04 -2.56 -9.95
C TYR A 65 4.12 -2.25 -8.44
N LYS A 66 3.84 -3.22 -7.55
CA LYS A 66 3.96 -3.05 -6.09
C LYS A 66 5.43 -2.92 -5.71
N LEU A 67 6.27 -3.76 -6.32
CA LEU A 67 7.72 -3.68 -6.18
C LEU A 67 8.26 -2.32 -6.65
N GLN A 68 7.71 -1.78 -7.74
CA GLN A 68 8.09 -0.45 -8.22
C GLN A 68 7.66 0.65 -7.25
N TYR A 69 6.45 0.59 -6.67
CA TYR A 69 6.03 1.53 -5.64
C TYR A 69 6.97 1.55 -4.43
N VAL A 70 7.43 0.40 -3.97
CA VAL A 70 8.40 0.32 -2.85
C VAL A 70 9.69 1.06 -3.19
N LYS A 71 10.23 0.82 -4.39
CA LYS A 71 11.44 1.51 -4.87
C LYS A 71 11.23 3.01 -5.03
N ASP A 72 10.12 3.42 -5.64
CA ASP A 72 9.80 4.82 -5.89
C ASP A 72 9.55 5.60 -4.59
N ALA A 73 9.07 4.92 -3.54
CA ALA A 73 8.91 5.45 -2.20
C ALA A 73 10.22 5.45 -1.39
N GLY A 74 11.37 5.13 -1.99
CA GLY A 74 12.68 5.23 -1.34
C GLY A 74 13.03 4.06 -0.41
N ALA A 75 12.30 2.94 -0.48
CA ALA A 75 12.55 1.75 0.34
C ALA A 75 13.20 0.61 -0.46
N GLU A 76 13.63 -0.42 0.25
CA GLU A 76 14.11 -1.68 -0.31
C GLU A 76 13.05 -2.76 -0.13
N ILE A 77 12.97 -3.67 -1.08
CA ILE A 77 12.08 -4.82 -1.00
C ILE A 77 12.87 -5.93 -0.29
N VAL A 78 12.21 -6.66 0.60
CA VAL A 78 12.76 -7.90 1.15
C VAL A 78 13.27 -8.81 0.00
N ASP A 79 14.39 -9.50 0.24
CA ASP A 79 15.18 -10.25 -0.75
C ASP A 79 14.36 -10.81 -1.93
N ALA A 80 14.61 -10.32 -3.15
CA ALA A 80 13.84 -10.74 -4.32
C ALA A 80 13.89 -12.26 -4.60
N THR A 81 14.84 -13.01 -4.03
CA THR A 81 14.92 -14.47 -4.17
C THR A 81 13.85 -15.22 -3.38
N ILE A 82 13.16 -14.57 -2.43
CA ILE A 82 12.10 -15.21 -1.62
C ILE A 82 10.70 -15.02 -2.21
N THR A 83 10.52 -14.17 -3.23
CA THR A 83 9.17 -13.82 -3.75
C THR A 83 8.41 -15.01 -4.36
N ASP A 84 9.12 -16.06 -4.76
CA ASP A 84 8.52 -17.30 -5.28
C ASP A 84 8.39 -18.41 -4.23
N LYS A 85 8.83 -18.16 -2.99
CA LYS A 85 8.75 -19.13 -1.88
C LYS A 85 7.37 -19.09 -1.23
N ARG A 86 7.00 -20.23 -0.65
CA ARG A 86 5.76 -20.45 0.09
C ARG A 86 6.14 -21.05 1.45
N PHE A 87 5.56 -20.53 2.52
CA PHE A 87 5.87 -20.96 3.89
C PHE A 87 4.59 -21.47 4.54
N LYS A 88 4.52 -22.76 4.86
CA LYS A 88 3.33 -23.38 5.45
C LYS A 88 3.37 -23.29 6.96
N VAL A 89 2.29 -22.82 7.56
CA VAL A 89 2.16 -22.75 9.03
C VAL A 89 2.15 -24.14 9.68
N SER A 90 1.77 -25.18 8.93
CA SER A 90 1.82 -26.57 9.40
C SER A 90 3.25 -27.14 9.49
N ASP A 91 4.24 -26.45 8.93
CA ASP A 91 5.64 -26.89 8.87
C ASP A 91 6.51 -25.96 9.74
N PRO A 92 7.06 -26.46 10.87
CA PRO A 92 7.91 -25.65 11.74
C PRO A 92 9.15 -25.08 11.05
N GLU A 93 9.75 -25.78 10.08
CA GLU A 93 10.94 -25.28 9.37
C GLU A 93 10.61 -24.10 8.45
N ASP A 94 9.43 -24.14 7.82
CA ASP A 94 8.92 -23.02 7.03
C ASP A 94 8.63 -21.81 7.93
N MET A 95 8.10 -22.02 9.12
CA MET A 95 7.84 -20.94 10.09
C MET A 95 9.12 -20.32 10.62
N ASP A 96 10.11 -21.13 11.00
CA ASP A 96 11.44 -20.65 11.40
C ASP A 96 12.09 -19.83 10.27
N SER A 97 11.95 -20.30 9.02
CA SER A 97 12.46 -19.60 7.83
C SER A 97 11.72 -18.28 7.58
N LEU A 98 10.39 -18.27 7.72
CA LEU A 98 9.57 -17.07 7.60
C LEU A 98 9.94 -16.04 8.67
N HIS A 99 10.06 -16.45 9.93
CA HIS A 99 10.46 -15.57 11.03
C HIS A 99 11.87 -15.02 10.83
N ALA A 100 12.82 -15.85 10.40
CA ALA A 100 14.18 -15.39 10.09
C ALA A 100 14.20 -14.30 9.00
N ILE A 101 13.35 -14.42 7.98
CA ILE A 101 13.17 -13.38 6.96
C ILE A 101 12.55 -12.13 7.58
N LEU A 102 11.45 -12.28 8.34
CA LEU A 102 10.73 -11.17 8.97
C LEU A 102 11.60 -10.39 9.99
N CYS A 103 12.62 -11.01 10.58
CA CYS A 103 13.62 -10.32 11.40
C CYS A 103 14.41 -9.24 10.65
N THR A 104 14.46 -9.32 9.32
CA THR A 104 15.16 -8.34 8.46
C THR A 104 14.23 -7.21 7.97
N VAL A 105 12.94 -7.28 8.29
CA VAL A 105 11.90 -6.40 7.75
C VAL A 105 11.59 -5.26 8.73
N ASP A 106 11.59 -4.03 8.21
CA ASP A 106 11.23 -2.84 8.97
C ASP A 106 9.74 -2.50 8.85
N VAL A 107 9.13 -2.81 7.70
CA VAL A 107 7.73 -2.50 7.40
C VAL A 107 7.05 -3.69 6.74
N VAL A 108 5.89 -4.08 7.28
CA VAL A 108 5.04 -5.12 6.69
C VAL A 108 3.80 -4.49 6.07
N ILE A 109 3.51 -4.87 4.84
CA ILE A 109 2.25 -4.58 4.16
C ILE A 109 1.53 -5.92 3.96
N ASP A 110 0.48 -6.14 4.73
CA ASP A 110 -0.34 -7.33 4.65
C ASP A 110 -1.43 -7.15 3.58
N GLN A 111 -1.45 -8.08 2.63
CA GLN A 111 -2.42 -8.13 1.55
C GLN A 111 -3.38 -9.31 1.62
N THR A 112 -3.40 -10.02 2.74
CA THR A 112 -4.31 -11.12 3.01
C THR A 112 -5.75 -10.69 2.75
N TYR A 113 -6.44 -11.46 1.91
CA TYR A 113 -7.86 -11.26 1.65
C TYR A 113 -8.68 -11.38 2.94
N ALA A 114 -9.57 -10.41 3.16
CA ALA A 114 -10.51 -10.40 4.27
C ALA A 114 -11.91 -10.16 3.70
N SER A 115 -12.85 -11.06 4.00
CA SER A 115 -14.26 -10.88 3.62
C SER A 115 -14.90 -9.69 4.35
N ASP A 116 -14.41 -9.38 5.54
CA ASP A 116 -14.68 -8.14 6.24
C ASP A 116 -13.37 -7.43 6.62
N PRO A 117 -12.93 -6.44 5.81
CA PRO A 117 -11.76 -5.65 6.12
C PRO A 117 -11.82 -4.95 7.48
N GLY A 118 -13.03 -4.60 7.96
CA GLY A 118 -13.23 -3.95 9.25
C GLY A 118 -12.90 -4.86 10.43
N GLU A 119 -13.12 -6.17 10.30
CA GLU A 119 -12.84 -7.19 11.32
C GLU A 119 -11.38 -7.67 11.31
N TYR A 120 -10.63 -7.43 10.23
CA TYR A 120 -9.21 -7.77 10.18
C TYR A 120 -8.39 -6.78 11.02
N LYS A 121 -7.91 -7.26 12.18
CA LYS A 121 -7.16 -6.46 13.17
C LYS A 121 -5.69 -6.92 13.27
N LEU A 122 -4.92 -6.19 14.09
CA LEU A 122 -3.56 -6.58 14.45
C LEU A 122 -3.49 -8.01 15.00
N SER A 123 -4.43 -8.41 15.87
CA SER A 123 -4.45 -9.76 16.43
C SER A 123 -4.57 -10.82 15.33
N THR A 124 -5.42 -10.61 14.34
CA THR A 124 -5.55 -11.52 13.19
C THR A 124 -4.21 -11.72 12.48
N PHE A 125 -3.47 -10.63 12.24
CA PHE A 125 -2.15 -10.71 11.62
C PHE A 125 -1.15 -11.48 12.51
N LEU A 126 -1.05 -11.11 13.80
CA LEU A 126 -0.13 -11.70 14.76
C LEU A 126 -0.39 -13.19 15.00
N ASP A 127 -1.66 -13.59 15.11
CA ASP A 127 -2.07 -14.98 15.26
C ASP A 127 -1.69 -15.79 14.01
N ASN A 128 -1.84 -15.22 12.80
CA ASN A 128 -1.49 -15.92 11.55
C ASN A 128 0.02 -16.10 11.36
N ILE A 129 0.85 -15.19 11.88
CA ILE A 129 2.32 -15.36 11.87
C ILE A 129 2.84 -16.10 13.10
N ASP A 130 1.99 -16.49 14.04
CA ASP A 130 2.34 -17.15 15.31
C ASP A 130 3.36 -16.35 16.16
N VAL A 131 3.07 -15.05 16.38
CA VAL A 131 3.95 -14.19 17.20
C VAL A 131 3.18 -13.34 18.20
N GLY A 132 3.79 -13.13 19.37
CA GLY A 132 3.27 -12.21 20.39
C GLY A 132 3.54 -10.73 20.09
N ARG A 133 2.82 -9.84 20.78
CA ARG A 133 3.02 -8.38 20.71
C ARG A 133 4.36 -7.92 21.29
N ASP A 134 4.97 -8.75 22.13
CA ASP A 134 6.27 -8.55 22.79
C ASP A 134 7.45 -9.11 21.99
N SER A 135 7.21 -9.57 20.77
CA SER A 135 8.26 -10.04 19.86
C SER A 135 9.22 -8.91 19.46
N CYS A 136 10.44 -9.29 19.11
CA CYS A 136 11.52 -8.37 18.79
C CYS A 136 11.53 -7.89 17.33
N PHE A 137 10.48 -8.14 16.55
CA PHE A 137 10.41 -7.70 15.16
C PHE A 137 10.36 -6.17 15.08
N SER A 138 11.20 -5.59 14.21
CA SER A 138 11.27 -4.14 14.00
C SER A 138 9.92 -3.54 13.61
N PHE A 139 9.16 -4.20 12.72
CA PHE A 139 7.84 -3.73 12.30
C PHE A 139 6.78 -3.76 13.42
N ILE A 140 6.92 -4.63 14.43
CA ILE A 140 6.04 -4.62 15.61
C ILE A 140 6.44 -3.49 16.56
N THR A 141 7.73 -3.40 16.87
CA THR A 141 8.28 -2.38 17.78
C THR A 141 8.04 -0.97 17.25
N ASN A 142 8.21 -0.77 15.93
CA ASN A 142 8.01 0.52 15.26
C ASN A 142 6.56 0.73 14.80
N GLN A 143 5.64 -0.18 15.14
CA GLN A 143 4.22 -0.09 14.79
C GLN A 143 3.99 0.09 13.26
N SER A 144 4.75 -0.60 12.43
CA SER A 144 4.74 -0.46 10.97
C SER A 144 4.16 -1.70 10.27
N ILE A 145 2.90 -2.00 10.61
CA ILE A 145 2.09 -3.06 10.01
C ILE A 145 0.89 -2.41 9.33
N TRP A 146 0.82 -2.56 8.01
CA TRP A 146 -0.10 -1.81 7.17
C TRP A 146 -0.97 -2.73 6.32
N ARG A 147 -2.18 -2.27 6.02
CA ARG A 147 -3.07 -2.90 5.03
C ARG A 147 -3.60 -1.85 4.07
N PHE A 148 -3.82 -2.22 2.81
CA PHE A 148 -4.26 -1.30 1.74
C PHE A 148 -5.80 -1.20 1.60
N ASP A 149 -6.53 -1.62 2.63
CA ASP A 149 -7.98 -1.70 2.70
C ASP A 149 -8.60 -0.58 3.56
N LYS A 150 -7.92 0.57 3.71
CA LYS A 150 -8.42 1.71 4.50
C LYS A 150 -9.74 2.25 3.96
N ARG A 151 -9.98 2.15 2.66
CA ARG A 151 -11.19 2.65 2.00
C ARG A 151 -11.93 1.52 1.34
N ILE A 152 -13.19 1.38 1.70
CA ILE A 152 -14.08 0.34 1.19
C ILE A 152 -15.36 0.95 0.61
N GLY A 153 -15.85 0.41 -0.49
CA GLY A 153 -17.15 0.76 -1.06
C GLY A 153 -18.29 -0.08 -0.47
N ASN A 154 -19.47 0.10 -1.03
CA ASN A 154 -20.63 -0.75 -0.72
C ASN A 154 -20.28 -2.23 -0.93
N SER A 155 -20.78 -3.10 -0.06
CA SER A 155 -20.48 -4.54 -0.06
C SER A 155 -18.99 -4.87 0.18
N LYS A 156 -18.26 -3.97 0.86
CA LYS A 156 -16.88 -4.18 1.34
C LYS A 156 -15.85 -4.34 0.21
N THR A 157 -16.15 -3.85 -0.98
CA THR A 157 -15.19 -3.80 -2.09
C THR A 157 -14.06 -2.82 -1.77
N LEU A 158 -12.82 -3.12 -2.16
CA LEU A 158 -11.69 -2.25 -1.86
C LEU A 158 -11.56 -1.12 -2.87
N ASP A 159 -11.46 0.13 -2.41
CA ASP A 159 -11.17 1.30 -3.27
C ASP A 159 -9.76 1.23 -3.90
N TRP A 160 -8.95 0.25 -3.48
CA TRP A 160 -7.68 -0.08 -4.10
C TRP A 160 -7.79 -0.42 -5.60
N SER A 161 -8.89 -1.07 -5.98
CA SER A 161 -9.10 -1.49 -7.37
C SER A 161 -9.65 -0.37 -8.26
N ASP A 162 -10.07 0.75 -7.67
CA ASP A 162 -10.72 1.86 -8.39
C ASP A 162 -9.96 3.18 -8.16
N GLY A 163 -10.07 3.76 -6.96
CA GLY A 163 -9.43 5.02 -6.60
C GLY A 163 -7.90 4.96 -6.66
N ALA A 164 -7.29 3.91 -6.12
CA ALA A 164 -5.82 3.83 -6.04
C ALA A 164 -5.16 3.64 -7.42
N ILE A 165 -5.86 3.01 -8.38
CA ILE A 165 -5.41 2.93 -9.78
C ILE A 165 -5.49 4.30 -10.45
N SER A 166 -6.51 5.08 -10.10
CA SER A 166 -6.77 6.39 -10.69
C SER A 166 -5.81 7.48 -10.20
N GLN A 167 -5.33 7.36 -8.95
CA GLN A 167 -4.46 8.36 -8.31
C GLN A 167 -3.21 7.72 -7.72
N PRO A 168 -2.28 7.20 -8.56
CA PRO A 168 -1.09 6.49 -8.10
C PRO A 168 -0.14 7.36 -7.25
N GLN A 169 -0.18 8.68 -7.40
CA GLN A 169 0.61 9.62 -6.58
C GLN A 169 0.18 9.60 -5.11
N LEU A 170 -1.09 9.32 -4.82
CA LEU A 170 -1.60 9.19 -3.45
C LEU A 170 -1.17 7.87 -2.81
N VAL A 171 -1.16 6.78 -3.60
CA VAL A 171 -0.59 5.48 -3.17
C VAL A 171 0.88 5.63 -2.81
N LEU A 172 1.65 6.36 -3.64
CA LEU A 172 3.05 6.62 -3.38
C LEU A 172 3.25 7.42 -2.09
N ALA A 173 2.46 8.47 -1.86
CA ALA A 173 2.54 9.28 -0.64
C ALA A 173 2.20 8.48 0.63
N ASP A 174 1.17 7.62 0.58
CA ASP A 174 0.86 6.71 1.67
C ASP A 174 2.02 5.79 2.03
N LEU A 175 2.70 5.24 1.02
CA LEU A 175 3.86 4.39 1.23
C LEU A 175 5.06 5.17 1.77
N ILE A 176 5.28 6.40 1.31
CA ILE A 176 6.32 7.28 1.87
C ILE A 176 6.06 7.50 3.36
N GLU A 177 4.82 7.80 3.77
CA GLU A 177 4.48 7.96 5.20
C GLU A 177 4.60 6.63 5.97
N ALA A 178 4.27 5.49 5.36
CA ALA A 178 4.45 4.19 6.00
C ALA A 178 5.92 3.83 6.24
N PHE A 179 6.80 4.24 5.32
CA PHE A 179 8.24 3.92 5.36
C PHE A 179 9.05 4.94 6.15
N PHE A 180 8.61 6.20 6.12
CA PHE A 180 9.26 7.34 6.74
C PHE A 180 8.21 8.18 7.49
N PRO A 181 7.69 7.69 8.63
CA PRO A 181 6.58 8.34 9.31
C PRO A 181 6.95 9.75 9.77
N THR A 182 6.20 10.73 9.30
CA THR A 182 6.32 12.14 9.71
C THR A 182 5.21 12.54 10.69
N GLY A 183 4.07 11.84 10.65
CA GLY A 183 2.85 12.20 11.36
C GLY A 183 2.10 13.40 10.77
N ASN A 184 2.61 14.01 9.71
CA ASN A 184 2.02 15.20 9.07
C ASN A 184 1.16 14.87 7.83
N TYR A 185 1.14 13.61 7.41
CA TYR A 185 0.36 13.13 6.29
C TYR A 185 -0.63 12.06 6.76
N THR A 186 -1.90 12.23 6.37
CA THR A 186 -2.94 11.24 6.64
C THR A 186 -3.06 10.32 5.43
N THR A 187 -2.77 9.05 5.62
CA THR A 187 -2.88 8.03 4.58
C THR A 187 -4.32 7.87 4.07
N ILE A 188 -4.46 7.59 2.78
CA ILE A 188 -5.74 7.51 2.07
C ILE A 188 -6.18 6.07 1.86
N TYR A 189 -5.30 5.22 1.33
CA TYR A 189 -5.55 3.81 1.00
C TYR A 189 -4.98 2.85 2.04
N PHE A 190 -3.92 3.24 2.75
CA PHE A 190 -3.27 2.38 3.74
C PHE A 190 -3.71 2.70 5.17
N ARG A 191 -4.10 1.68 5.94
CA ARG A 191 -4.38 1.80 7.37
C ARG A 191 -3.30 1.07 8.18
N ASN A 192 -2.96 1.63 9.33
CA ASN A 192 -1.99 1.04 10.25
C ASN A 192 -2.68 0.15 11.30
N LEU A 193 -2.39 -1.15 11.30
CA LEU A 193 -2.97 -2.10 12.24
C LEU A 193 -2.47 -1.90 13.67
N ALA A 194 -1.19 -1.53 13.83
CA ALA A 194 -0.58 -1.33 15.14
C ALA A 194 -1.06 -0.05 15.84
N LYS A 195 -1.61 0.91 15.08
CA LYS A 195 -2.32 2.10 15.59
C LYS A 195 -3.83 1.92 15.65
N GLU A 196 -4.31 0.69 15.43
CA GLU A 196 -5.75 0.33 15.45
C GLU A 196 -6.61 1.17 14.47
N GLU A 197 -6.02 1.59 13.35
CA GLU A 197 -6.78 2.32 12.33
C GLU A 197 -7.86 1.42 11.71
N GLY A 198 -9.07 1.98 11.63
CA GLY A 198 -10.23 1.33 11.04
C GLY A 198 -10.31 1.52 9.52
N VAL A 199 -11.40 0.99 8.96
CA VAL A 199 -11.78 1.21 7.57
C VAL A 199 -12.74 2.41 7.47
N THR A 200 -12.72 3.09 6.33
CA THR A 200 -13.63 4.18 5.97
C THR A 200 -14.52 3.71 4.83
N GLU A 201 -15.83 3.70 5.07
CA GLU A 201 -16.81 3.36 4.05
C GLU A 201 -17.08 4.57 3.15
N ILE A 202 -16.96 4.37 1.84
CA ILE A 202 -17.28 5.38 0.83
C ILE A 202 -18.79 5.39 0.63
N VAL A 203 -19.44 6.36 1.26
CA VAL A 203 -20.89 6.55 1.19
C VAL A 203 -21.24 7.66 0.19
N PRO A 204 -22.45 7.66 -0.40
CA PRO A 204 -22.86 8.65 -1.40
C PRO A 204 -22.73 10.10 -0.94
N GLU A 205 -22.86 10.37 0.35
CA GLU A 205 -22.75 11.70 0.96
C GLU A 205 -21.33 12.28 0.84
N MET A 206 -20.32 11.42 0.63
CA MET A 206 -18.94 11.84 0.37
C MET A 206 -18.74 12.36 -1.07
N CYS A 207 -19.70 12.13 -1.95
CA CYS A 207 -19.72 12.65 -3.31
C CYS A 207 -20.38 14.04 -3.36
N THR A 208 -19.74 15.03 -2.75
CA THR A 208 -20.25 16.42 -2.71
C THR A 208 -20.04 17.20 -4.01
N ARG A 209 -19.33 16.62 -4.98
CA ARG A 209 -19.05 17.25 -6.28
C ARG A 209 -20.23 17.13 -7.25
N SER A 210 -20.41 18.15 -8.08
CA SER A 210 -21.34 18.06 -9.20
C SER A 210 -20.91 16.98 -10.19
N ILE A 211 -21.86 16.16 -10.64
CA ILE A 211 -21.64 15.17 -11.71
C ILE A 211 -21.25 15.82 -13.06
N SER A 212 -21.53 17.12 -13.22
CA SER A 212 -21.18 17.89 -14.42
C SER A 212 -19.74 18.42 -14.41
N THR A 213 -19.02 18.29 -13.29
CA THR A 213 -17.64 18.78 -13.17
C THR A 213 -16.65 17.60 -13.18
N PRO A 214 -15.70 17.58 -14.13
CA PRO A 214 -14.64 16.58 -14.13
C PRO A 214 -13.85 16.61 -12.81
N MET A 215 -13.46 15.44 -12.34
CA MET A 215 -12.58 15.35 -11.17
C MET A 215 -11.19 15.84 -11.54
N GLU A 216 -10.61 16.71 -10.71
CA GLU A 216 -9.20 17.06 -10.78
C GLU A 216 -8.37 16.06 -9.96
N PRO A 217 -7.14 15.73 -10.39
CA PRO A 217 -6.26 14.90 -9.57
C PRO A 217 -5.89 15.65 -8.30
N THR A 218 -5.81 14.92 -7.18
CA THR A 218 -5.28 15.47 -5.94
C THR A 218 -3.77 15.60 -6.07
N ILE A 219 -3.25 16.82 -5.90
CA ILE A 219 -1.83 17.12 -5.98
C ILE A 219 -1.29 17.36 -4.57
N LEU A 220 -0.28 16.57 -4.19
CA LEU A 220 0.38 16.67 -2.90
C LEU A 220 1.65 17.54 -2.98
N PRO A 221 2.00 18.28 -1.92
CA PRO A 221 3.30 18.95 -1.87
C PRO A 221 4.43 17.92 -1.83
N CYS A 222 5.54 18.20 -2.51
CA CYS A 222 6.74 17.38 -2.41
C CYS A 222 7.62 17.96 -1.31
N GLN A 223 7.53 17.39 -0.13
CA GLN A 223 8.37 17.73 1.03
C GLN A 223 9.20 16.53 1.43
#